data_AF-A0A1C6T3G9-F1
#
_entry.id   AF-A0A1C6T3G9-F1
#
_cell.length_a   1.000
_cell.length_b   1.000
_cell.length_c   1.000
_cell.angle_alpha   90.00
_cell.angle_beta   90.00
_cell.angle_gamma   90.00
#
_symmetry.space_group_name_H-M   'P 1'
#
loop_
_entity.id
_entity.type
_entity.pdbx_description
1 polymer ?
#
loop_
_entity_poly.entity_id
_entity_poly.type
_entity_poly.pdbx_seq_one_letter_code
_entity_poly.pdbx_strand_id
1 'polypeptide(L)'
;MRTAVATEVRRPSAVRALTTLLAVTAAATVVVDLLNWWYAPEQGFGLAVRSGWALLRAFGFVLLVGHVRRGRTLARPLGLILVVTTVFAVGRLVVPRQGVPPLPGIVGFVGLTALCLAVLWLLYRSPAVAGYLTRHRGRLVIDRQGISWREAPPRRPEVAGWLLTTRVAAFTYSPLMLVPALVAAGTILDGRLVAGPAVAFWFGFALVTSYAVLFCTFFVLRGRRWARGLLVVLTLGVLAVDLPLCWWLLGVDGLVRDGVPLMTAGGLAIYGLWRASKGSGEPAPNGPGGSVGREEESSRDRR
;
A
#
# COMPACT_ATOMS: atom_id res chain seq x y z
N MET A 1 -17.52 16.79 45.33
CA MET A 1 -17.91 16.06 44.10
C MET A 1 -17.56 16.92 42.88
N ARG A 2 -16.54 16.54 42.10
CA ARG A 2 -16.21 17.19 40.82
C ARG A 2 -16.61 16.21 39.71
N THR A 3 -17.59 16.59 38.91
CA THR A 3 -18.02 15.83 37.73
C THR A 3 -16.90 15.88 36.69
N ALA A 4 -16.24 14.74 36.48
CA ALA A 4 -15.33 14.56 35.37
C ALA A 4 -16.16 14.62 34.08
N VAL A 5 -16.09 15.75 33.38
CA VAL A 5 -16.59 15.87 32.01
C VAL A 5 -15.75 14.91 31.16
N ALA A 6 -16.33 13.75 30.86
CA ALA A 6 -15.80 12.86 29.85
C ALA A 6 -15.78 13.62 28.53
N THR A 7 -14.62 14.17 28.17
CA THR A 7 -14.39 14.68 26.82
C THR A 7 -14.48 13.47 25.90
N GLU A 8 -15.67 13.22 25.33
CA GLU A 8 -15.80 12.37 24.16
C GLU A 8 -14.79 12.88 23.15
N VAL A 9 -13.76 12.08 22.90
CA VAL A 9 -12.76 12.36 21.87
C VAL A 9 -13.48 12.25 20.52
N ARG A 10 -14.13 13.36 20.13
CA ARG A 10 -14.90 13.50 18.90
C ARG A 10 -13.95 13.15 17.77
N ARG A 11 -14.15 11.99 17.13
CA ARG A 11 -13.38 11.59 15.94
C ARG A 11 -13.40 12.80 14.97
N PRO A 12 -12.24 13.26 14.47
CA PRO A 12 -12.21 14.39 13.57
C PRO A 12 -13.20 14.16 12.42
N SER A 13 -14.01 15.15 12.08
CA SER A 13 -15.01 15.06 11.00
C SER A 13 -14.38 14.52 9.69
N ALA A 14 -13.12 14.90 9.42
CA ALA A 14 -12.32 14.39 8.30
C ALA A 14 -12.14 12.86 8.30
N VAL A 15 -12.00 12.21 9.46
CA VAL A 15 -11.86 10.75 9.56
C VAL A 15 -13.18 10.05 9.27
N ARG A 16 -14.31 10.64 9.71
CA ARG A 16 -15.64 10.14 9.38
C ARG A 16 -15.91 10.29 7.89
N ALA A 17 -15.62 11.47 7.31
CA ALA A 17 -15.73 11.72 5.88
C ALA A 17 -14.88 10.73 5.06
N LEU A 18 -13.62 10.51 5.44
CA LEU A 18 -12.75 9.50 4.79
C LEU A 18 -13.35 8.09 4.88
N THR A 19 -13.86 7.71 6.05
CA THR A 19 -14.47 6.39 6.25
C THR A 19 -15.71 6.20 5.38
N THR A 20 -16.59 7.21 5.32
CA THR A 20 -17.77 7.19 4.45
C THR A 20 -17.35 7.14 2.99
N LEU A 21 -16.38 7.94 2.57
CA LEU A 21 -15.90 7.98 1.19
C LEU A 21 -15.30 6.62 0.76
N LEU A 22 -14.54 5.97 1.64
CA LEU A 22 -14.01 4.63 1.40
C LEU A 22 -15.13 3.58 1.27
N ALA A 23 -16.16 3.65 2.12
CA ALA A 23 -17.32 2.75 2.04
C ALA A 23 -18.11 2.98 0.74
N VAL A 24 -18.32 4.24 0.35
CA VAL A 24 -18.96 4.61 -0.92
C VAL A 24 -18.12 4.12 -2.10
N THR A 25 -16.79 4.25 -2.05
CA THR A 25 -15.89 3.76 -3.10
C THR A 25 -15.99 2.23 -3.25
N ALA A 26 -16.04 1.50 -2.13
CA ALA A 26 -16.23 0.05 -2.14
C ALA A 26 -17.57 -0.35 -2.78
N ALA A 27 -18.66 0.30 -2.36
CA ALA A 27 -20.00 0.06 -2.91
C ALA A 27 -20.06 0.39 -4.41
N ALA A 28 -19.54 1.55 -4.81
CA ALA A 28 -19.47 1.95 -6.21
C ALA A 28 -18.65 0.95 -7.05
N THR A 29 -17.56 0.41 -6.50
CA THR A 29 -16.75 -0.61 -7.20
C THR A 29 -17.56 -1.87 -7.48
N VAL A 30 -18.35 -2.35 -6.51
CA VAL A 30 -19.23 -3.52 -6.67
C VAL A 30 -20.34 -3.25 -7.68
N VAL A 31 -21.00 -2.08 -7.59
CA VAL A 31 -22.06 -1.70 -8.54
C VAL A 31 -21.55 -1.63 -9.97
N VAL A 32 -20.39 -0.98 -10.17
CA VAL A 32 -19.78 -0.86 -11.50
C VAL A 32 -19.34 -2.22 -12.04
N ASP A 33 -18.79 -3.11 -11.19
CA ASP A 33 -18.44 -4.46 -11.61
C ASP A 33 -19.68 -5.29 -11.98
N LEU A 34 -20.77 -5.18 -11.21
CA LEU A 34 -22.03 -5.86 -11.50
C LEU A 34 -22.66 -5.37 -12.80
N LEU A 35 -22.65 -4.05 -13.05
CA LEU A 35 -23.09 -3.49 -14.32
C LEU A 35 -22.25 -4.02 -15.47
N ASN A 36 -20.93 -4.03 -15.33
CA ASN A 36 -20.02 -4.56 -16.33
C ASN A 36 -20.19 -6.07 -16.54
N TRP A 37 -20.57 -6.84 -15.51
CA TRP A 37 -20.92 -8.24 -15.64
C TRP A 37 -22.23 -8.43 -16.43
N TRP A 38 -23.23 -7.58 -16.18
CA TRP A 38 -24.53 -7.62 -16.87
C TRP A 38 -24.44 -7.23 -18.35
N TYR A 39 -23.60 -6.26 -18.69
CA TYR A 39 -23.42 -5.78 -20.07
C TYR A 39 -22.39 -6.58 -20.88
N ALA A 40 -21.66 -7.51 -20.28
CA ALA A 40 -20.67 -8.31 -21.00
C ALA A 40 -21.36 -9.41 -21.83
N PRO A 41 -21.31 -9.36 -23.18
CA PRO A 41 -21.96 -10.35 -24.03
C PRO A 41 -21.28 -11.73 -23.97
N GLU A 42 -20.02 -11.81 -23.49
CA GLU A 42 -19.29 -13.05 -23.35
C GLU A 42 -18.86 -13.33 -21.89
N GLN A 43 -19.46 -14.35 -21.30
CA GLN A 43 -19.24 -14.80 -19.93
C GLN A 43 -18.03 -15.75 -19.82
N GLY A 44 -16.87 -15.34 -20.36
CA GLY A 44 -15.66 -16.15 -20.37
C GLY A 44 -14.93 -16.22 -19.01
N PHE A 45 -14.01 -17.18 -18.87
CA PHE A 45 -13.17 -17.38 -17.67
C PHE A 45 -12.44 -16.10 -17.22
N GLY A 46 -11.93 -15.32 -18.17
CA GLY A 46 -11.28 -14.04 -17.88
C GLY A 46 -12.21 -12.97 -17.31
N LEU A 47 -13.54 -13.06 -17.49
CA LEU A 47 -14.49 -12.17 -16.83
C LEU A 47 -14.61 -12.54 -15.35
N ALA A 48 -14.76 -13.83 -15.05
CA ALA A 48 -14.89 -14.35 -13.69
C ALA A 48 -13.66 -14.03 -12.81
N VAL A 49 -12.45 -14.24 -13.32
CA VAL A 49 -11.21 -13.88 -12.61
C VAL A 49 -11.17 -12.38 -12.30
N ARG A 50 -11.59 -11.54 -13.25
CA ARG A 50 -11.58 -10.07 -13.09
C ARG A 50 -12.66 -9.58 -12.14
N SER A 51 -13.84 -10.18 -12.13
CA SER A 51 -14.90 -9.88 -11.14
C SER A 51 -14.49 -10.32 -9.74
N GLY A 52 -13.87 -11.51 -9.61
CA GLY A 52 -13.25 -11.93 -8.36
C GLY A 52 -12.20 -10.92 -7.86
N TRP A 53 -11.40 -10.37 -8.78
CA TRP A 53 -10.43 -9.32 -8.46
C TRP A 53 -11.08 -7.98 -8.07
N ALA A 54 -12.18 -7.59 -8.71
CA ALA A 54 -12.95 -6.41 -8.35
C ALA A 54 -13.53 -6.53 -6.93
N LEU A 55 -14.07 -7.71 -6.58
CA LEU A 55 -14.54 -8.01 -5.22
C LEU A 55 -13.39 -7.95 -4.20
N LEU A 56 -12.21 -8.46 -4.54
CA LEU A 56 -11.05 -8.36 -3.65
C LEU A 56 -10.62 -6.91 -3.42
N ARG A 57 -10.68 -6.04 -4.45
CA ARG A 57 -10.42 -4.60 -4.29
C ARG A 57 -11.47 -3.93 -3.40
N ALA A 58 -12.76 -4.24 -3.58
CA ALA A 58 -13.82 -3.76 -2.71
C ALA A 58 -13.58 -4.19 -1.25
N PHE A 59 -13.19 -5.44 -1.03
CA PHE A 59 -12.77 -5.94 0.27
C PHE A 59 -11.54 -5.19 0.82
N GLY A 60 -10.57 -4.87 -0.04
CA GLY A 60 -9.43 -4.03 0.29
C GLY A 60 -9.81 -2.65 0.81
N PHE A 61 -10.81 -1.99 0.21
CA PHE A 61 -11.35 -0.72 0.71
C PHE A 61 -12.03 -0.87 2.08
N VAL A 62 -12.73 -1.98 2.33
CA VAL A 62 -13.31 -2.29 3.65
C VAL A 62 -12.22 -2.53 4.70
N LEU A 63 -11.16 -3.25 4.36
CA LEU A 63 -10.00 -3.40 5.24
C LEU A 63 -9.35 -2.04 5.51
N LEU A 64 -9.24 -1.18 4.50
CA LEU A 64 -8.71 0.17 4.63
C LEU A 64 -9.55 1.02 5.60
N VAL A 65 -10.87 0.90 5.58
CA VAL A 65 -11.76 1.50 6.61
C VAL A 65 -11.35 1.01 8.01
N GLY A 66 -11.12 -0.28 8.18
CA GLY A 66 -10.62 -0.85 9.43
C GLY A 66 -9.27 -0.27 9.86
N HIS A 67 -8.34 -0.10 8.92
CA HIS A 67 -7.02 0.49 9.17
C HIS A 67 -7.09 1.97 9.54
N VAL A 68 -7.93 2.75 8.86
CA VAL A 68 -8.18 4.17 9.15
C VAL A 68 -8.84 4.32 10.52
N ARG A 69 -9.86 3.52 10.84
CA ARG A 69 -10.53 3.54 12.15
C ARG A 69 -9.60 3.16 13.31
N ARG A 70 -8.59 2.33 13.03
CA ARG A 70 -7.55 1.93 14.00
C ARG A 70 -6.36 2.90 14.06
N GLY A 71 -6.35 3.98 13.26
CA GLY A 71 -5.28 4.97 13.23
C GLY A 71 -3.93 4.40 12.78
N ARG A 72 -3.92 3.42 11.86
CA ARG A 72 -2.66 2.78 11.43
C ARG A 72 -2.00 3.57 10.30
N THR A 73 -0.70 3.84 10.43
CA THR A 73 0.14 4.47 9.40
C THR A 73 0.16 3.72 8.06
N LEU A 74 -0.10 2.40 8.09
CA LEU A 74 -0.24 1.56 6.89
C LEU A 74 -1.41 1.96 5.96
N ALA A 75 -2.37 2.76 6.43
CA ALA A 75 -3.51 3.17 5.63
C ALA A 75 -3.11 3.99 4.39
N ARG A 76 -2.01 4.77 4.46
CA ARG A 76 -1.52 5.58 3.33
C ARG A 76 -1.03 4.76 2.14
N PRO A 77 -0.02 3.89 2.28
CA PRO A 77 0.47 3.09 1.15
C PRO A 77 -0.61 2.15 0.61
N LEU A 78 -1.40 1.55 1.49
CA LEU A 78 -2.47 0.64 1.09
C LEU A 78 -3.58 1.36 0.31
N GLY A 79 -3.97 2.55 0.76
CA GLY A 79 -4.93 3.39 0.04
C GLY A 79 -4.43 3.87 -1.31
N LEU A 80 -3.15 4.25 -1.42
CA LEU A 80 -2.56 4.64 -2.70
C LEU A 80 -2.61 3.50 -3.71
N ILE A 81 -2.17 2.30 -3.33
CA ILE A 81 -2.13 1.15 -4.23
C ILE A 81 -3.55 0.73 -4.63
N LEU A 82 -4.50 0.70 -3.69
CA LEU A 82 -5.91 0.38 -3.98
C LEU A 82 -6.55 1.39 -4.93
N VAL A 83 -6.29 2.69 -4.76
CA VAL A 83 -6.80 3.71 -5.66
C VAL A 83 -6.22 3.54 -7.06
N VAL A 84 -4.89 3.43 -7.18
CA VAL A 84 -4.22 3.33 -8.48
C VAL A 84 -4.69 2.07 -9.22
N THR A 85 -4.67 0.91 -8.56
CA THR A 85 -5.19 -0.34 -9.14
C THR A 85 -6.67 -0.21 -9.55
N THR A 86 -7.47 0.55 -8.80
CA THR A 86 -8.89 0.73 -9.11
C THR A 86 -9.10 1.62 -10.32
N VAL A 87 -8.41 2.75 -10.44
CA VAL A 87 -8.52 3.64 -11.60
C VAL A 87 -8.10 2.92 -12.88
N PHE A 88 -6.99 2.19 -12.87
CA PHE A 88 -6.53 1.43 -14.03
C PHE A 88 -7.45 0.25 -14.38
N ALA A 89 -7.99 -0.45 -13.37
CA ALA A 89 -8.96 -1.52 -13.61
C ALA A 89 -10.27 -1.00 -14.24
N VAL A 90 -10.74 0.17 -13.81
CA VAL A 90 -11.99 0.78 -14.30
C VAL A 90 -11.78 1.45 -15.66
N GLY A 91 -10.55 1.87 -16.00
CA GLY A 91 -10.19 2.38 -17.33
C GLY A 91 -10.59 1.45 -18.47
N ARG A 92 -10.77 0.14 -18.22
CA ARG A 92 -11.30 -0.81 -19.20
C ARG A 92 -12.70 -0.46 -19.71
N LEU A 93 -13.53 0.19 -18.88
CA LEU A 93 -14.92 0.50 -19.22
C LEU A 93 -15.02 1.56 -20.31
N VAL A 94 -13.95 2.33 -20.50
CA VAL A 94 -13.88 3.43 -21.45
C VAL A 94 -13.27 2.97 -22.77
N VAL A 95 -12.44 1.93 -22.81
CA VAL A 95 -11.83 1.44 -24.06
C VAL A 95 -12.87 0.69 -24.89
N PRO A 96 -13.33 1.24 -26.03
CA PRO A 96 -14.32 0.59 -26.86
C PRO A 96 -13.72 -0.64 -27.52
N ARG A 97 -14.33 -1.81 -27.29
CA ARG A 97 -13.92 -3.05 -27.96
C ARG A 97 -14.51 -3.14 -29.38
N GLN A 98 -15.72 -2.59 -29.59
CA GLN A 98 -16.34 -2.32 -30.89
C GLN A 98 -17.36 -1.18 -30.69
N GLY A 99 -17.28 -0.09 -31.46
CA GLY A 99 -18.25 1.01 -31.43
C GLY A 99 -18.03 2.07 -30.34
N VAL A 100 -19.08 2.85 -30.04
CA VAL A 100 -19.05 3.96 -29.07
C VAL A 100 -19.06 3.39 -27.64
N PRO A 101 -18.19 3.86 -26.72
CA PRO A 101 -18.20 3.38 -25.33
C PRO A 101 -19.59 3.53 -24.71
N PRO A 102 -20.11 2.50 -24.02
CA PRO A 102 -21.43 2.57 -23.40
C PRO A 102 -21.43 3.70 -22.36
N LEU A 103 -22.39 4.62 -22.47
CA LEU A 103 -22.63 5.71 -21.51
C LEU A 103 -22.51 5.28 -20.03
N PRO A 104 -23.09 4.13 -19.58
CA PRO A 104 -22.92 3.69 -18.19
C PRO A 104 -21.46 3.39 -17.80
N GLY A 105 -20.62 2.94 -18.74
CA GLY A 105 -19.19 2.70 -18.51
C GLY A 105 -18.40 3.99 -18.27
N ILE A 106 -18.71 5.06 -19.03
CA ILE A 106 -18.10 6.39 -18.85
C ILE A 106 -18.51 6.97 -17.50
N VAL A 107 -19.81 6.92 -17.15
CA VAL A 107 -20.31 7.44 -15.88
C VAL A 107 -19.66 6.69 -14.71
N GLY A 108 -19.58 5.36 -14.78
CA GLY A 108 -18.89 4.53 -13.80
C GLY A 108 -17.40 4.90 -13.65
N PHE A 109 -16.70 5.11 -14.77
CA PHE A 109 -15.30 5.53 -14.77
C PHE A 109 -15.07 6.89 -14.13
N VAL A 110 -15.82 7.91 -14.56
CA VAL A 110 -15.70 9.26 -14.01
C VAL A 110 -16.03 9.28 -12.52
N GLY A 111 -17.12 8.62 -12.12
CA GLY A 111 -17.54 8.53 -10.72
C GLY A 111 -16.52 7.85 -9.83
N LEU A 112 -16.02 6.67 -10.22
CA LEU A 112 -15.01 5.94 -9.44
C LEU A 112 -13.67 6.67 -9.40
N THR A 113 -13.26 7.30 -10.51
CA THR A 113 -12.01 8.08 -10.55
C THR A 113 -12.11 9.28 -9.63
N ALA A 114 -13.23 10.02 -9.66
CA ALA A 114 -13.46 11.14 -8.76
C ALA A 114 -13.45 10.72 -7.28
N LEU A 115 -14.14 9.62 -6.94
CA LEU A 115 -14.12 9.05 -5.58
C LEU A 115 -12.70 8.67 -5.14
N CYS A 116 -11.96 7.99 -6.00
CA CYS A 116 -10.57 7.61 -5.77
C CYS A 116 -9.66 8.81 -5.54
N LEU A 117 -9.76 9.85 -6.38
CA LEU A 117 -9.00 11.08 -6.23
C LEU A 117 -9.38 11.83 -4.95
N ALA A 118 -10.66 11.87 -4.60
CA ALA A 118 -11.13 12.45 -3.35
C ALA A 118 -10.57 11.69 -2.12
N VAL A 119 -10.48 10.36 -2.19
CA VAL A 119 -9.84 9.53 -1.15
C VAL A 119 -8.37 9.91 -1.01
N LEU A 120 -7.61 9.96 -2.11
CA LEU A 120 -6.20 10.35 -2.08
C LEU A 120 -6.00 11.77 -1.55
N TRP A 121 -6.82 12.71 -2.01
CA TRP A 121 -6.79 14.09 -1.58
C TRP A 121 -6.98 14.19 -0.07
N LEU A 122 -8.02 13.54 0.49
CA LEU A 122 -8.25 13.55 1.94
C LEU A 122 -7.14 12.83 2.71
N LEU A 123 -6.61 11.73 2.16
CA LEU A 123 -5.61 10.88 2.81
C LEU A 123 -4.22 11.53 2.89
N TYR A 124 -3.83 12.30 1.87
CA TYR A 124 -2.52 12.94 1.77
C TYR A 124 -2.51 14.42 2.11
N ARG A 125 -3.57 15.18 1.79
CA ARG A 125 -3.58 16.63 1.97
C ARG A 125 -4.12 17.08 3.33
N SER A 126 -4.93 16.28 4.02
CA SER A 126 -5.50 16.68 5.30
C SER A 126 -4.48 16.49 6.46
N PRO A 127 -3.97 17.58 7.08
CA PRO A 127 -3.10 17.47 8.25
C PRO A 127 -3.82 16.85 9.45
N ALA A 128 -5.16 16.97 9.53
CA ALA A 128 -5.96 16.32 10.56
C ALA A 128 -5.98 14.79 10.41
N VAL A 129 -6.04 14.27 9.18
CA VAL A 129 -5.93 12.83 8.91
C VAL A 129 -4.49 12.36 9.16
N ALA A 130 -3.50 13.16 8.75
CA ALA A 130 -2.10 12.88 9.06
C ALA A 130 -1.87 12.72 10.56
N GLY A 131 -2.30 13.71 11.35
CA GLY A 131 -2.21 13.69 12.81
C GLY A 131 -3.02 12.56 13.44
N TYR A 132 -4.16 12.18 12.87
CA TYR A 132 -4.95 11.04 13.36
C TYR A 132 -4.31 9.68 13.06
N LEU A 133 -3.71 9.50 11.88
CA LEU A 133 -3.00 8.28 11.50
C LEU A 133 -1.66 8.11 12.22
N THR A 134 -1.10 9.19 12.77
CA THR A 134 0.08 9.16 13.66
C THR A 134 -0.30 9.22 15.14
N ARG A 135 -1.57 9.48 15.49
CA ARG A 135 -2.05 9.53 16.87
C ARG A 135 -2.03 8.13 17.49
N HIS A 136 -1.10 7.92 18.40
CA HIS A 136 -1.05 6.72 19.21
C HIS A 136 -1.97 6.94 20.41
N ARG A 137 -2.91 6.00 20.62
CA ARG A 137 -3.92 6.01 21.69
C ARG A 137 -3.31 6.52 23.00
N GLY A 138 -3.93 7.55 23.60
CA GLY A 138 -3.53 8.07 24.91
C GLY A 138 -3.41 6.93 25.91
N ARG A 139 -2.30 6.88 26.63
CA ARG A 139 -2.04 5.90 27.68
C ARG A 139 -1.90 6.70 28.97
N LEU A 140 -2.33 6.15 30.11
CA LEU A 140 -1.87 6.66 31.39
C LEU A 140 -0.35 6.59 31.39
N VAL A 141 0.31 7.75 31.42
CA VAL A 141 1.73 7.84 31.70
C VAL A 141 1.81 8.21 33.18
N ILE A 142 2.26 7.23 33.98
CA ILE A 142 2.51 7.44 35.40
C ILE A 142 3.91 8.04 35.50
N ASP A 143 3.99 9.32 35.83
CA ASP A 143 5.24 10.04 36.06
C ASP A 143 5.46 10.17 37.59
N ARG A 144 6.69 10.52 38.01
CA ARG A 144 7.04 10.75 39.43
C ARG A 144 6.20 11.87 40.09
N GLN A 145 5.53 12.71 39.31
CA GLN A 145 4.65 13.79 39.77
C GLN A 145 3.14 13.48 39.66
N GLY A 146 2.76 12.27 39.24
CA GLY A 146 1.36 11.83 39.24
C GLY A 146 0.93 11.09 37.97
N ILE A 147 -0.36 10.74 37.94
CA ILE A 147 -1.01 10.05 36.82
C ILE A 147 -1.48 11.10 35.81
N SER A 148 -0.82 11.19 34.65
CA SER A 148 -1.26 12.08 33.57
C SER A 148 -1.68 11.28 32.33
N TRP A 149 -2.83 11.64 31.77
CA TRP A 149 -3.23 11.17 30.44
C TRP A 149 -2.44 11.96 29.41
N ARG A 150 -1.29 11.42 28.98
CA ARG A 150 -0.48 12.01 27.91
C ARG A 150 -0.59 11.20 26.63
N GLU A 151 -0.55 11.91 25.51
CA GLU A 151 -0.39 11.32 24.19
C GLU A 151 0.96 10.59 24.18
N ALA A 152 0.93 9.27 23.99
CA ALA A 152 2.14 8.46 24.12
C ALA A 152 3.14 8.85 23.02
N PRO A 153 4.41 9.13 23.36
CA PRO A 153 5.43 9.45 22.36
C PRO A 153 5.52 8.31 21.32
N PRO A 154 5.85 8.63 20.05
CA PRO A 154 5.85 7.66 18.97
C PRO A 154 6.74 6.47 19.33
N ARG A 155 6.13 5.29 19.50
CA ARG A 155 6.83 4.07 19.91
C ARG A 155 7.83 3.59 18.84
N ARG A 156 7.78 4.14 17.62
CA ARG A 156 8.72 3.87 16.53
C ARG A 156 9.06 5.16 15.77
N PRO A 157 10.35 5.39 15.44
CA PRO A 157 10.77 6.56 14.66
C PRO A 157 10.15 6.55 13.25
N GLU A 158 9.99 7.71 12.62
CA GLU A 158 9.40 7.83 11.27
C GLU A 158 10.09 6.95 10.22
N VAL A 159 11.38 6.70 10.39
CA VAL A 159 12.19 5.78 9.56
C VAL A 159 11.56 4.38 9.51
N ALA A 160 11.01 3.90 10.62
CA ALA A 160 10.30 2.61 10.66
C ALA A 160 8.96 2.65 9.91
N GLY A 161 8.33 3.83 9.78
CA GLY A 161 7.10 4.02 8.99
C GLY A 161 7.33 3.80 7.49
N TRP A 162 8.45 4.26 6.94
CA TRP A 162 8.78 4.06 5.52
C TRP A 162 9.18 2.63 5.19
N LEU A 163 9.81 1.92 6.14
CA LEU A 163 10.06 0.47 6.00
C LEU A 163 8.75 -0.32 5.98
N LEU A 164 7.76 0.11 6.76
CA LEU A 164 6.41 -0.46 6.73
C LEU A 164 5.68 -0.17 5.41
N THR A 165 5.80 1.04 4.86
CA THR A 165 5.30 1.39 3.51
C THR A 165 5.95 0.49 2.44
N THR A 166 7.27 0.33 2.49
CA THR A 166 8.02 -0.55 1.59
C THR A 166 7.50 -1.98 1.66
N ARG A 167 7.28 -2.49 2.88
CA ARG A 167 6.77 -3.84 3.10
C ARG A 167 5.38 -4.03 2.51
N VAL A 168 4.48 -3.08 2.72
CA VAL A 168 3.13 -3.13 2.13
C VAL A 168 3.21 -3.09 0.61
N ALA A 169 4.01 -2.19 0.03
CA ALA A 169 4.19 -2.10 -1.41
C ALA A 169 4.74 -3.41 -2.01
N ALA A 170 5.78 -3.99 -1.41
CA ALA A 170 6.34 -5.24 -1.88
C ALA A 170 5.35 -6.42 -1.78
N PHE A 171 4.52 -6.47 -0.73
CA PHE A 171 3.47 -7.49 -0.63
C PHE A 171 2.38 -7.38 -1.71
N THR A 172 2.25 -6.22 -2.36
CA THR A 172 1.31 -6.09 -3.48
C THR A 172 1.82 -6.68 -4.79
N TYR A 173 3.10 -7.07 -4.89
CA TYR A 173 3.62 -7.73 -6.10
C TYR A 173 2.92 -9.07 -6.36
N SER A 174 2.79 -9.93 -5.34
CA SER A 174 2.15 -11.24 -5.52
C SER A 174 0.75 -11.14 -6.11
N PRO A 175 -0.19 -10.36 -5.54
CA PRO A 175 -1.50 -10.19 -6.16
C PRO A 175 -1.45 -9.57 -7.56
N LEU A 176 -0.59 -8.57 -7.78
CA LEU A 176 -0.51 -7.86 -9.06
C LEU A 176 0.05 -8.72 -10.20
N MET A 177 0.89 -9.71 -9.88
CA MET A 177 1.38 -10.68 -10.87
C MET A 177 0.43 -11.88 -11.04
N LEU A 178 -0.25 -12.30 -9.98
CA LEU A 178 -1.12 -13.48 -10.00
C LEU A 178 -2.36 -13.28 -10.88
N VAL A 179 -2.92 -12.07 -10.85
CA VAL A 179 -4.13 -11.74 -11.63
C VAL A 179 -3.89 -11.81 -13.13
N PRO A 180 -2.91 -11.11 -13.72
CA PRO A 180 -2.63 -11.22 -15.14
C PRO A 180 -2.21 -12.65 -15.54
N ALA A 181 -1.50 -13.39 -14.67
CA ALA A 181 -1.19 -14.79 -14.91
C ALA A 181 -2.45 -15.68 -14.96
N LEU A 182 -3.41 -15.50 -14.05
CA LEU A 182 -4.70 -16.21 -14.07
C LEU A 182 -5.54 -15.83 -15.30
N VAL A 183 -5.54 -14.56 -15.68
CA VAL A 183 -6.21 -14.10 -16.91
C VAL A 183 -5.56 -14.72 -18.15
N ALA A 184 -4.22 -14.78 -18.19
CA ALA A 184 -3.47 -15.41 -19.27
C ALA A 184 -3.70 -16.93 -19.33
N ALA A 185 -3.99 -17.59 -18.20
CA ALA A 185 -4.39 -19.00 -18.20
C ALA A 185 -5.68 -19.24 -19.01
N GLY A 186 -6.55 -18.24 -19.13
CA GLY A 186 -7.70 -18.28 -20.05
C GLY A 186 -7.29 -18.51 -21.50
N THR A 187 -6.16 -17.95 -21.94
CA THR A 187 -5.68 -18.13 -23.32
C THR A 187 -5.24 -19.56 -23.64
N ILE A 188 -4.94 -20.36 -22.61
CA ILE A 188 -4.65 -21.80 -22.74
C ILE A 188 -5.94 -22.56 -23.02
N LEU A 189 -7.03 -22.18 -22.34
CA LEU A 189 -8.37 -22.74 -22.55
C LEU A 189 -8.91 -22.39 -23.95
N ASP A 190 -8.51 -21.24 -24.50
CA ASP A 190 -8.84 -20.79 -25.87
C ASP A 190 -7.98 -21.49 -26.96
N GLY A 191 -7.25 -22.56 -26.62
CA GLY A 191 -6.53 -23.41 -27.59
C GLY A 191 -5.06 -23.04 -27.82
N ARG A 192 -4.53 -22.01 -27.14
CA ARG A 192 -3.14 -21.55 -27.30
C ARG A 192 -2.19 -22.28 -26.33
N LEU A 193 -2.13 -23.61 -26.45
CA LEU A 193 -1.37 -24.50 -25.55
C LEU A 193 0.13 -24.14 -25.41
N VAL A 194 0.71 -23.52 -26.43
CA VAL A 194 2.11 -23.03 -26.42
C VAL A 194 2.35 -21.97 -25.33
N ALA A 195 1.31 -21.26 -24.87
CA ALA A 195 1.40 -20.30 -23.76
C ALA A 195 1.46 -20.98 -22.38
N GLY A 196 1.13 -22.28 -22.28
CA GLY A 196 1.11 -23.06 -21.03
C GLY A 196 2.38 -22.95 -20.18
N PRO A 197 3.59 -23.25 -20.71
CA PRO A 197 4.82 -23.14 -19.94
C PRO A 197 5.13 -21.71 -19.50
N ALA A 198 4.78 -20.70 -20.30
CA ALA A 198 4.99 -19.29 -19.93
C ALA A 198 4.08 -18.87 -18.77
N VAL A 199 2.81 -19.30 -18.78
CA VAL A 199 1.87 -19.03 -17.67
C VAL A 199 2.29 -19.79 -16.41
N ALA A 200 2.73 -21.04 -16.53
CA ALA A 200 3.26 -21.82 -15.41
C ALA A 200 4.52 -21.18 -14.80
N PHE A 201 5.44 -20.71 -15.66
CA PHE A 201 6.62 -19.95 -15.25
C PHE A 201 6.22 -18.65 -14.53
N TRP A 202 5.26 -17.90 -15.06
CA TRP A 202 4.77 -16.67 -14.44
C TRP A 202 4.17 -16.94 -13.05
N PHE A 203 3.37 -18.00 -12.91
CA PHE A 203 2.82 -18.44 -11.64
C PHE A 203 3.91 -18.82 -10.62
N GLY A 204 4.88 -19.64 -11.05
CA GLY A 204 6.01 -20.03 -10.23
C GLY A 204 6.85 -18.81 -9.80
N PHE A 205 7.09 -17.88 -10.72
CA PHE A 205 7.82 -16.66 -10.43
C PHE A 205 7.08 -15.75 -9.44
N ALA A 206 5.76 -15.61 -9.58
CA ALA A 206 4.92 -14.87 -8.62
C ALA A 206 4.98 -15.51 -7.21
N LEU A 207 4.96 -16.84 -7.13
CA LEU A 207 5.07 -17.58 -5.87
C LEU A 207 6.45 -17.38 -5.22
N VAL A 208 7.53 -17.58 -5.98
CA VAL A 208 8.91 -17.37 -5.52
C VAL A 208 9.11 -15.93 -5.06
N THR A 209 8.60 -14.96 -5.82
CA THR A 209 8.61 -13.54 -5.46
C THR A 209 7.92 -13.29 -4.13
N SER A 210 6.75 -13.91 -3.90
CA SER A 210 6.00 -13.79 -2.65
C SER A 210 6.83 -14.22 -1.43
N TYR A 211 7.48 -15.38 -1.51
CA TYR A 211 8.34 -15.89 -0.44
C TYR A 211 9.61 -15.04 -0.28
N ALA A 212 10.24 -14.64 -1.39
CA ALA A 212 11.43 -13.82 -1.37
C ALA A 212 11.16 -12.42 -0.78
N VAL A 213 10.00 -11.80 -1.06
CA VAL A 213 9.55 -10.55 -0.43
C VAL A 213 9.35 -10.75 1.07
N LEU A 214 8.69 -11.83 1.49
CA LEU A 214 8.47 -12.12 2.92
C LEU A 214 9.83 -12.25 3.65
N PHE A 215 10.77 -12.96 3.05
CA PHE A 215 12.13 -13.12 3.54
C PHE A 215 12.87 -11.77 3.59
N CYS A 216 12.92 -11.02 2.49
CA CYS A 216 13.62 -9.73 2.41
C CYS A 216 13.06 -8.73 3.42
N THR A 217 11.73 -8.60 3.50
CA THR A 217 11.08 -7.63 4.41
C THR A 217 11.34 -7.95 5.88
N PHE A 218 11.47 -9.23 6.24
CA PHE A 218 11.87 -9.64 7.59
C PHE A 218 13.29 -9.14 7.94
N PHE A 219 14.25 -9.30 7.03
CA PHE A 219 15.63 -8.83 7.25
C PHE A 219 15.80 -7.31 7.14
N VAL A 220 15.02 -6.65 6.29
CA VAL A 220 14.98 -5.18 6.19
C VAL A 220 14.53 -4.56 7.51
N LEU A 221 13.52 -5.15 8.17
CA LEU A 221 13.07 -4.70 9.50
C LEU A 221 14.10 -4.93 10.61
N ARG A 222 15.03 -5.86 10.42
CA ARG A 222 16.19 -6.08 11.31
C ARG A 222 17.39 -5.16 11.00
N GLY A 223 17.25 -4.21 10.08
CA GLY A 223 18.29 -3.23 9.76
C GLY A 223 19.41 -3.75 8.86
N ARG A 224 19.26 -4.93 8.22
CA ARG A 224 20.31 -5.48 7.35
C ARG A 224 20.35 -4.74 6.01
N ARG A 225 21.52 -4.19 5.66
CA ARG A 225 21.73 -3.39 4.43
C ARG A 225 21.61 -4.23 3.15
N TRP A 226 22.13 -5.47 3.15
CA TRP A 226 22.04 -6.36 1.99
C TRP A 226 20.58 -6.67 1.61
N ALA A 227 19.69 -6.77 2.59
CA ALA A 227 18.26 -7.05 2.35
C ALA A 227 17.56 -5.88 1.63
N ARG A 228 18.05 -4.64 1.79
CA ARG A 228 17.57 -3.50 1.01
C ARG A 228 17.97 -3.63 -0.45
N GLY A 229 19.23 -3.99 -0.71
CA GLY A 229 19.73 -4.25 -2.06
C GLY A 229 18.97 -5.39 -2.73
N LEU A 230 18.79 -6.51 -2.02
CA LEU A 230 18.04 -7.66 -2.53
C LEU A 230 16.59 -7.30 -2.85
N LEU A 231 15.93 -6.47 -2.02
CA LEU A 231 14.56 -6.02 -2.29
C LEU A 231 14.48 -5.14 -3.54
N VAL A 232 15.48 -4.28 -3.80
CA VAL A 232 15.56 -3.50 -5.05
C VAL A 232 15.76 -4.41 -6.25
N VAL A 233 16.70 -5.36 -6.18
CA VAL A 233 16.93 -6.35 -7.25
C VAL A 233 15.67 -7.15 -7.53
N LEU A 234 14.96 -7.59 -6.48
CA LEU A 234 13.70 -8.30 -6.61
C LEU A 234 12.63 -7.44 -7.27
N THR A 235 12.48 -6.17 -6.87
CA THR A 235 11.55 -5.24 -7.53
C THR A 235 11.90 -5.11 -9.01
N LEU A 236 13.16 -4.88 -9.37
CA LEU A 236 13.58 -4.76 -10.76
C LEU A 236 13.35 -6.05 -11.55
N GLY A 237 13.62 -7.21 -10.95
CA GLY A 237 13.36 -8.52 -11.55
C GLY A 237 11.87 -8.74 -11.81
N VAL A 238 11.00 -8.37 -10.86
CA VAL A 238 9.55 -8.41 -11.03
C VAL A 238 9.12 -7.58 -12.23
N LEU A 239 9.61 -6.34 -12.33
CA LEU A 239 9.26 -5.45 -13.44
C LEU A 239 9.79 -5.97 -14.79
N ALA A 240 11.01 -6.51 -14.81
CA ALA A 240 11.65 -7.03 -16.00
C ALA A 240 11.00 -8.32 -16.52
N VAL A 241 10.37 -9.11 -15.66
CA VAL A 241 9.66 -10.35 -16.04
C VAL A 241 8.19 -10.07 -16.36
N ASP A 242 7.51 -9.31 -15.52
CA ASP A 242 6.06 -9.10 -15.62
C ASP A 242 5.66 -8.20 -16.80
N LEU A 243 6.40 -7.11 -17.06
CA LEU A 243 6.06 -6.20 -18.17
C LEU A 243 6.15 -6.90 -19.54
N PRO A 244 7.22 -7.64 -19.89
CA PRO A 244 7.27 -8.35 -21.16
C PRO A 244 6.21 -9.45 -21.27
N LEU A 245 5.94 -10.18 -20.18
CA LEU A 245 4.89 -11.20 -20.16
C LEU A 245 3.50 -10.61 -20.36
N CYS A 246 3.19 -9.49 -19.69
CA CYS A 246 1.96 -8.73 -19.89
C CYS A 246 1.82 -8.27 -21.35
N TRP A 247 2.88 -7.71 -21.92
CA TRP A 247 2.87 -7.25 -23.31
C TRP A 247 2.67 -8.40 -24.30
N TRP A 248 3.36 -9.53 -24.10
CA TRP A 248 3.33 -10.67 -25.02
C TRP A 248 2.04 -11.49 -24.94
N LEU A 249 1.49 -11.69 -23.73
CA LEU A 249 0.31 -12.54 -23.51
C LEU A 249 -1.01 -11.75 -23.54
N LEU A 250 -1.01 -10.52 -23.03
CA LEU A 250 -2.22 -9.71 -22.83
C LEU A 250 -2.25 -8.46 -23.74
N GLY A 251 -1.19 -8.21 -24.52
CA GLY A 251 -1.07 -7.06 -25.40
C GLY A 251 -0.83 -5.74 -24.65
N VAL A 252 -0.92 -4.64 -25.39
CA VAL A 252 -0.71 -3.28 -24.86
C VAL A 252 -1.76 -2.92 -23.81
N ASP A 253 -3.01 -3.37 -23.98
CA ASP A 253 -4.08 -3.14 -23.01
C ASP A 253 -3.79 -3.79 -21.65
N GLY A 254 -3.30 -5.04 -21.65
CA GLY A 254 -2.91 -5.72 -20.41
C GLY A 254 -1.70 -5.05 -19.76
N LEU A 255 -0.71 -4.66 -20.56
CA LEU A 255 0.48 -3.95 -20.09
C LEU A 255 0.13 -2.65 -19.36
N VAL A 256 -0.75 -1.81 -19.92
CA VAL A 256 -1.12 -0.54 -19.29
C VAL A 256 -1.93 -0.80 -18.01
N ARG A 257 -2.83 -1.80 -18.03
CA ARG A 257 -3.75 -2.05 -16.91
C ARG A 257 -3.09 -2.73 -15.72
N ASP A 258 -2.21 -3.69 -15.97
CA ASP A 258 -1.58 -4.50 -14.93
C ASP A 258 -0.16 -4.01 -14.63
N GLY A 259 0.56 -3.52 -15.64
CA GLY A 259 1.92 -2.99 -15.51
C GLY A 259 1.98 -1.65 -14.78
N VAL A 260 1.05 -0.71 -14.99
CA VAL A 260 1.11 0.61 -14.31
C VAL A 260 0.92 0.50 -12.78
N PRO A 261 -0.06 -0.28 -12.26
CA PRO A 261 -0.13 -0.54 -10.83
C PRO A 261 1.13 -1.19 -10.27
N LEU A 262 1.74 -2.13 -11.01
CA LEU A 262 2.98 -2.79 -10.60
C LEU A 262 4.17 -1.81 -10.56
N MET A 263 4.30 -0.95 -11.58
CA MET A 263 5.27 0.16 -11.61
C MET A 263 5.10 1.08 -10.40
N THR A 264 3.85 1.41 -10.06
CA THR A 264 3.55 2.29 -8.93
C THR A 264 3.92 1.66 -7.60
N ALA A 265 3.62 0.37 -7.41
CA ALA A 265 4.05 -0.39 -6.24
C ALA A 265 5.58 -0.53 -6.18
N GLY A 266 6.24 -0.75 -7.32
CA GLY A 266 7.70 -0.78 -7.47
C GLY A 266 8.36 0.52 -7.04
N GLY A 267 7.91 1.63 -7.62
CA GLY A 267 8.39 2.97 -7.29
C GLY A 267 8.17 3.33 -5.83
N LEU A 268 7.01 2.99 -5.26
CA LEU A 268 6.72 3.25 -3.84
C LEU A 268 7.63 2.44 -2.91
N ALA A 269 7.94 1.18 -3.25
CA ALA A 269 8.85 0.35 -2.47
C ALA A 269 10.29 0.90 -2.50
N ILE A 270 10.80 1.24 -3.69
CA ILE A 270 12.14 1.81 -3.86
C ILE A 270 12.24 3.17 -3.17
N TYR A 271 11.24 4.04 -3.35
CA TYR A 271 11.18 5.34 -2.70
C TYR A 271 11.13 5.22 -1.17
N GLY A 272 10.36 4.26 -0.65
CA GLY A 272 10.30 3.98 0.79
C GLY A 272 11.65 3.52 1.36
N LEU A 273 12.38 2.67 0.65
CA LEU A 273 13.74 2.24 1.03
C LEU A 273 14.72 3.42 1.03
N TRP A 274 14.65 4.27 0.01
CA TRP A 274 15.51 5.45 -0.12
C TRP A 274 15.25 6.50 0.96
N ARG A 275 13.98 6.77 1.31
CA ARG A 275 13.63 7.67 2.41
C ARG A 275 14.09 7.10 3.76
N ALA A 276 14.00 5.78 3.93
CA ALA A 276 14.47 5.11 5.14
C ALA A 276 16.00 5.11 5.28
N SER A 277 16.77 5.11 4.17
CA SER A 277 18.23 5.23 4.23
C SER A 277 18.68 6.64 4.62
N LYS A 278 18.04 7.68 4.08
CA LYS A 278 18.36 9.08 4.41
C LYS A 278 18.15 9.43 5.88
N GLY A 279 17.08 8.93 6.51
CA GLY A 279 16.83 9.17 7.93
C GLY A 279 17.74 8.39 8.90
N SER A 280 18.61 7.51 8.40
CA SER A 280 19.58 6.76 9.21
C SER A 280 20.95 7.45 9.31
N GLY A 281 21.14 8.58 8.60
CA GLY A 281 22.43 9.23 8.40
C GLY A 281 22.71 10.47 9.25
N GLU A 282 21.82 10.85 10.17
CA GLU A 282 22.05 11.97 11.07
C GLU A 282 22.64 11.42 12.38
N PRO A 283 23.97 11.54 12.60
CA PRO A 283 24.53 11.28 13.92
C PRO A 283 23.84 12.26 14.88
N ALA A 284 23.28 11.73 15.96
CA ALA A 284 22.78 12.58 17.04
C ALA A 284 23.88 13.60 17.40
N PRO A 285 23.58 14.91 17.48
CA PRO A 285 24.54 15.86 18.00
C PRO A 285 24.91 15.37 19.40
N ASN A 286 26.20 15.13 19.61
CA ASN A 286 26.77 14.81 20.91
C ASN A 286 26.14 15.75 21.94
N GLY A 287 25.37 15.18 22.87
CA GLY A 287 24.79 15.96 23.96
C GLY A 287 25.92 16.61 24.75
N PRO A 288 25.78 17.87 25.20
CA PRO A 288 26.73 18.48 26.10
C PRO A 288 26.54 17.85 27.48
N GLY A 289 27.34 16.84 27.82
CA GLY A 289 27.30 16.23 29.15
C GLY A 289 27.92 14.85 29.17
N GLY A 290 29.23 14.80 29.44
CA GLY A 290 29.92 13.52 29.62
C GLY A 290 31.43 13.55 29.74
N SER A 291 32.07 14.68 30.05
CA SER A 291 33.45 14.70 30.56
C SER A 291 33.41 14.97 32.05
N VAL A 292 32.97 13.98 32.82
CA VAL A 292 33.18 13.93 34.26
C VAL A 292 34.40 13.04 34.50
N GLY A 293 35.44 13.63 35.11
CA GLY A 293 36.41 12.92 35.93
C GLY A 293 37.59 12.29 35.20
N ARG A 294 38.53 13.13 34.71
CA ARG A 294 39.92 12.70 34.50
C ARG A 294 40.84 13.90 34.65
N GLU A 295 41.11 14.30 35.90
CA GLU A 295 42.27 15.10 36.33
C GLU A 295 42.18 15.42 37.83
N GLU A 296 42.15 14.39 38.68
CA GLU A 296 42.49 14.52 40.12
C GLU A 296 43.43 13.37 40.51
N GLU A 297 44.56 13.26 39.82
CA GLU A 297 45.63 12.33 40.24
C GLU A 297 47.00 12.79 39.69
N SER A 298 47.40 14.03 39.98
CA SER A 298 48.76 14.52 39.64
C SER A 298 49.23 15.69 40.51
N SER A 299 48.96 15.67 41.81
CA SER A 299 49.55 16.66 42.74
C SER A 299 49.89 16.13 44.13
N ARG A 300 49.87 14.80 44.35
CA ARG A 300 50.23 14.20 45.64
C ARG A 300 51.68 13.68 45.74
N ASP A 301 52.52 13.95 44.75
CA ASP A 301 53.93 13.52 44.72
C ASP A 301 54.90 14.68 44.43
N ARG A 302 54.90 15.69 45.30
CA ARG A 302 56.08 16.54 45.55
C ARG A 302 56.20 16.84 47.04
N ARG A 303 56.72 15.85 47.76
CA ARG A 303 57.62 16.07 48.89
C ARG A 303 59.00 15.59 48.48
#